data_AF-A0A4Y7TIT1-F1
#
_entry.id   AF-A0A4Y7TIT1-F1
#
_cell.length_a   1.000
_cell.length_b   1.000
_cell.length_c   1.000
_cell.angle_alpha   90.00
_cell.angle_beta   90.00
_cell.angle_gamma   90.00
#
_symmetry.space_group_name_H-M   'P 1'
#
loop_
_entity.id
_entity.type
_entity.pdbx_description
1 polymer ?
#
loop_
_entity_poly.entity_id
_entity_poly.type
_entity_poly.pdbx_seq_one_letter_code
_entity_poly.pdbx_strand_id
1 'polypeptide(L)'
;MEAETLLDVLKILYDLLEVMRFLRIHRGVPHRDISKGNVMFVQNKTDKASVKRRHKELSELETKGLEKVCFIGHLLYPKTHAHDTNLLLVDFNNAEIVKKHQSRGRGASEAAGTPGFVASAVHKNGPLLPDHFPKSTWSGGIYLPETVEAPEQYQKHHPDRVKKFPAGEAGPPGALPGDISEGWRPDLDHEVESAYWALFYWLMSARPVNLPD
;
A
#
# COMPACT_ATOMS: atom_id res chain seq x y z
N MET A 1 -9.83 12.52 -12.86
CA MET A 1 -9.68 11.45 -13.88
C MET A 1 -9.76 10.15 -13.11
N GLU A 2 -10.62 9.23 -13.56
CA GLU A 2 -11.10 8.10 -12.75
C GLU A 2 -10.67 6.77 -13.38
N ALA A 3 -10.60 5.72 -12.56
CA ALA A 3 -10.38 4.36 -13.04
C ALA A 3 -11.61 3.90 -13.83
N GLU A 4 -11.40 3.30 -15.01
CA GLU A 4 -12.50 2.81 -15.84
C GLU A 4 -12.94 1.40 -15.43
N THR A 5 -11.99 0.59 -14.93
CA THR A 5 -12.23 -0.80 -14.58
C THR A 5 -11.70 -1.15 -13.18
N LEU A 6 -12.25 -2.22 -12.60
CA LEU A 6 -11.71 -2.81 -11.37
C LEU A 6 -10.23 -3.19 -11.54
N LEU A 7 -9.84 -3.67 -12.72
CA LEU A 7 -8.45 -4.02 -13.00
C LEU A 7 -7.53 -2.80 -12.90
N ASP A 8 -7.98 -1.61 -13.33
CA ASP A 8 -7.19 -0.39 -13.21
C ASP A 8 -7.04 0.05 -11.76
N VAL A 9 -8.11 -0.08 -10.96
CA VAL A 9 -8.05 0.15 -9.51
C VAL A 9 -7.06 -0.79 -8.83
N LEU A 10 -7.10 -2.09 -9.15
CA LEU A 10 -6.19 -3.08 -8.57
C LEU A 10 -4.73 -2.85 -8.97
N LYS A 11 -4.49 -2.43 -10.22
CA LYS A 11 -3.15 -2.03 -10.68
C LYS A 11 -2.60 -0.86 -9.87
N ILE A 12 -3.41 0.19 -9.69
CA ILE A 12 -3.02 1.36 -8.90
C ILE A 12 -2.81 1.02 -7.44
N LEU A 13 -3.64 0.15 -6.87
CA LEU A 13 -3.47 -0.29 -5.49
C LEU A 13 -2.15 -1.05 -5.31
N TYR A 14 -1.78 -1.93 -6.25
CA TYR A 14 -0.47 -2.60 -6.22
C TYR A 14 0.67 -1.58 -6.25
N ASP A 15 0.64 -0.64 -7.18
CA ASP A 15 1.69 0.38 -7.30
C ASP A 15 1.75 1.28 -6.05
N LEU A 16 0.61 1.55 -5.42
CA LEU A 16 0.54 2.32 -4.18
C LEU A 16 1.23 1.58 -3.03
N LEU A 17 1.00 0.26 -2.90
CA LEU A 17 1.69 -0.56 -1.92
C LEU A 17 3.21 -0.55 -2.15
N GLU A 18 3.66 -0.62 -3.41
CA GLU A 18 5.09 -0.52 -3.74
C GLU A 18 5.68 0.85 -3.38
N VAL A 19 4.97 1.95 -3.69
CA VAL A 19 5.40 3.31 -3.33
C VAL A 19 5.47 3.48 -1.81
N MET A 20 4.45 3.08 -1.06
CA MET A 20 4.46 3.18 0.40
C MET A 20 5.59 2.36 1.01
N ARG A 21 5.81 1.13 0.52
CA ARG A 21 6.93 0.28 0.94
C ARG A 21 8.28 0.94 0.65
N PHE A 22 8.45 1.50 -0.55
CA PHE A 22 9.66 2.22 -0.93
C PHE A 22 9.91 3.42 0.00
N LEU A 23 8.91 4.27 0.17
CA LEU A 23 8.97 5.44 1.03
C LEU A 23 9.32 5.07 2.48
N ARG A 24 8.67 4.06 3.04
CA ARG A 24 8.91 3.63 4.42
C ARG A 24 10.28 2.99 4.62
N ILE A 25 10.68 2.04 3.77
CA ILE A 25 11.90 1.23 3.96
C ILE A 25 13.15 2.00 3.52
N HIS A 26 13.08 2.69 2.38
CA HIS A 26 14.25 3.32 1.75
C HIS A 26 14.37 4.81 2.07
N ARG A 27 13.26 5.50 2.31
CA ARG A 27 13.27 6.93 2.66
C ARG A 27 12.97 7.19 4.13
N GLY A 28 12.33 6.27 4.83
CA GLY A 28 11.86 6.50 6.19
C GLY A 28 10.76 7.56 6.26
N VAL A 29 9.93 7.67 5.20
CA VAL A 29 8.91 8.72 5.07
C VAL A 29 7.52 8.11 4.86
N PRO A 30 6.83 7.63 5.91
CA PRO A 30 5.40 7.34 5.78
C PRO A 30 4.61 8.60 5.38
N HIS A 31 3.61 8.42 4.53
CA HIS A 31 2.72 9.47 4.03
C HIS A 31 1.70 9.92 5.09
N ARG A 32 1.17 8.98 5.88
CA ARG A 32 0.20 9.20 6.98
C ARG A 32 -1.19 9.73 6.60
N ASP A 33 -1.41 10.15 5.36
CA ASP A 33 -2.71 10.61 4.87
C ASP A 33 -3.09 9.99 3.53
N ILE A 34 -3.11 8.65 3.48
CA ILE A 34 -3.57 7.93 2.29
C ILE A 34 -5.09 8.02 2.24
N SER A 35 -5.63 8.62 1.17
CA SER A 35 -7.06 8.80 0.97
C SER A 35 -7.40 8.87 -0.52
N LYS A 36 -8.70 8.83 -0.84
CA LYS A 36 -9.18 8.99 -2.23
C LYS A 36 -8.72 10.28 -2.93
N GLY A 37 -8.38 11.33 -2.16
CA GLY A 37 -7.97 12.63 -2.70
C GLY A 37 -6.47 12.71 -2.98
N ASN A 38 -5.69 11.89 -2.27
CA ASN A 38 -4.23 11.90 -2.31
C ASN A 38 -3.66 10.82 -3.24
N VAL A 39 -4.50 9.86 -3.65
CA VAL A 39 -4.16 8.82 -4.62
C VAL A 39 -4.86 9.11 -5.94
N MET A 40 -4.08 9.48 -6.96
CA MET A 40 -4.58 9.90 -8.26
C MET A 40 -4.19 8.93 -9.38
N PHE A 41 -5.08 8.84 -10.37
CA PHE A 41 -4.89 8.10 -11.62
C PHE A 41 -4.36 9.03 -12.70
N VAL A 42 -3.21 8.68 -13.27
CA VAL A 42 -2.58 9.40 -14.38
C VAL A 42 -2.65 8.55 -15.63
N GLN A 43 -3.31 9.06 -16.67
CA GLN A 43 -3.22 8.45 -17.98
C GLN A 43 -1.85 8.75 -18.58
N ASN A 44 -1.07 7.69 -18.72
CA ASN A 44 0.15 7.76 -19.48
C ASN A 44 -0.15 7.89 -20.97
N LYS A 45 0.44 8.91 -21.61
CA LYS A 45 0.40 9.06 -23.07
C LYS A 45 0.92 7.78 -23.73
N THR A 46 0.16 7.28 -24.70
CA THR A 46 0.41 6.01 -25.41
C THR A 46 1.16 6.19 -26.72
N ASP A 47 1.40 7.44 -27.15
CA ASP A 47 2.17 7.68 -28.36
C ASP A 47 3.63 7.23 -28.19
N LYS A 48 4.17 6.61 -29.24
CA LYS A 48 5.49 5.95 -29.19
C LYS A 48 6.62 6.91 -28.79
N ALA A 49 6.52 8.18 -29.16
CA ALA A 49 7.55 9.16 -28.85
C ALA A 49 7.55 9.52 -27.36
N SER A 50 6.37 9.75 -26.77
CA SER A 50 6.21 9.99 -25.33
C SER A 50 6.64 8.78 -24.50
N VAL A 51 6.26 7.56 -24.89
CA VAL A 51 6.67 6.33 -24.18
C VAL A 51 8.19 6.18 -24.20
N LYS A 52 8.82 6.36 -25.37
CA LYS A 52 10.29 6.27 -25.50
C LYS A 52 11.00 7.32 -24.65
N ARG A 53 10.48 8.55 -24.61
CA ARG A 53 11.03 9.62 -23.77
C ARG A 53 10.93 9.27 -22.28
N ARG A 54 9.76 8.84 -21.82
CA ARG A 54 9.55 8.45 -20.41
C ARG A 54 10.46 7.29 -20.01
N HIS A 55 10.59 6.26 -20.86
CA HIS A 55 11.51 5.15 -20.60
C HIS A 55 12.94 5.64 -20.41
N LYS A 56 13.39 6.58 -21.25
CA LYS A 56 14.72 7.18 -21.11
C LYS A 56 14.85 7.93 -19.77
N GLU A 57 13.89 8.78 -19.44
CA GLU A 57 13.87 9.54 -18.17
C GLU A 57 13.89 8.60 -16.94
N LEU A 58 13.11 7.52 -16.97
CA LEU A 58 13.05 6.54 -15.89
C LEU A 58 14.33 5.69 -15.77
N SER A 59 15.01 5.44 -16.89
CA SER A 59 16.30 4.73 -16.91
C SER A 59 17.45 5.60 -16.39
N GLU A 60 17.35 6.92 -16.56
CA GLU A 60 18.33 7.90 -16.05
C GLU A 60 18.08 8.26 -14.57
N LEU A 61 17.00 7.74 -13.97
CA LEU A 61 16.60 8.09 -12.61
C LEU A 61 17.45 7.34 -11.58
N GLU A 62 18.51 7.99 -11.10
CA GLU A 62 19.37 7.45 -10.05
C GLU A 62 18.76 7.70 -8.67
N THR A 63 18.04 6.72 -8.15
CA THR A 63 17.46 6.76 -6.81
C THR A 63 17.81 5.49 -6.05
N LYS A 64 18.58 5.62 -4.96
CA LYS A 64 18.93 4.50 -4.08
C LYS A 64 17.68 3.76 -3.60
N GLY A 65 17.63 2.45 -3.80
CA GLY A 65 16.52 1.59 -3.42
C GLY A 65 15.47 1.41 -4.50
N LEU A 66 15.51 2.20 -5.57
CA LEU A 66 14.57 2.09 -6.67
C LEU A 66 14.75 0.78 -7.43
N GLU A 67 15.96 0.21 -7.42
CA GLU A 67 16.27 -1.08 -8.05
C GLU A 67 15.43 -2.25 -7.50
N LYS A 68 14.79 -2.07 -6.34
CA LYS A 68 13.92 -3.06 -5.68
C LYS A 68 12.43 -2.83 -5.90
N VAL A 69 12.08 -1.73 -6.58
CA VAL A 69 10.71 -1.35 -6.91
C VAL A 69 10.38 -1.91 -8.29
N CYS A 70 9.25 -2.59 -8.40
CA CYS A 70 8.74 -3.09 -9.67
C CYS A 70 7.24 -2.85 -9.69
N PHE A 71 6.76 -2.01 -10.60
CA PHE A 71 5.34 -1.71 -10.70
C PHE A 71 4.59 -2.77 -11.51
N ILE A 72 3.29 -2.87 -11.26
CA ILE A 72 2.41 -3.91 -11.80
C ILE A 72 2.44 -3.95 -13.33
N GLY A 73 2.64 -2.79 -13.97
CA GLY A 73 2.72 -2.67 -15.42
C GLY A 73 3.83 -3.53 -16.01
N HIS A 74 4.99 -3.60 -15.35
CA HIS A 74 6.10 -4.44 -15.79
C HIS A 74 5.86 -5.93 -15.50
N LEU A 75 5.25 -6.24 -14.37
CA LEU A 75 4.94 -7.62 -13.98
C LEU A 75 3.92 -8.27 -14.92
N LEU A 76 2.91 -7.51 -15.35
CA LEU A 76 1.90 -7.98 -16.30
C LEU A 76 2.40 -7.90 -17.75
N TYR A 77 3.22 -6.89 -18.07
CA TYR A 77 3.71 -6.63 -19.41
C TYR A 77 5.23 -6.37 -19.38
N PRO A 78 6.07 -7.40 -19.55
CA PRO A 78 7.53 -7.27 -19.43
C PRO A 78 8.22 -6.27 -20.37
N LYS A 79 7.49 -5.76 -21.38
CA LYS A 79 7.97 -4.70 -22.29
C LYS A 79 7.83 -3.29 -21.72
N THR A 80 6.98 -3.09 -20.72
CA THR A 80 6.83 -1.84 -19.98
C THR A 80 8.06 -1.61 -19.10
N HIS A 81 8.45 -0.38 -18.84
CA HIS A 81 9.58 -0.11 -17.93
C HIS A 81 9.21 -0.47 -16.47
N ALA A 82 10.15 -1.02 -15.69
CA ALA A 82 9.93 -1.49 -14.32
C ALA A 82 9.37 -0.41 -13.37
N HIS A 83 9.73 0.84 -13.61
CA HIS A 83 9.32 2.01 -12.82
C HIS A 83 8.24 2.86 -13.49
N ASP A 84 7.62 2.40 -14.59
CA ASP A 84 6.48 3.11 -15.19
C ASP A 84 5.19 2.77 -14.44
N THR A 85 4.47 3.79 -14.01
CA THR A 85 3.22 3.67 -13.24
C THR A 85 2.23 4.73 -13.66
N ASN A 86 0.95 4.42 -13.49
CA ASN A 86 -0.16 5.37 -13.64
C ASN A 86 -0.56 6.00 -12.29
N LEU A 87 0.15 5.68 -11.20
CA LEU A 87 -0.12 6.23 -9.88
C LEU A 87 0.57 7.59 -9.72
N LEU A 88 -0.18 8.55 -9.16
CA LEU A 88 0.37 9.77 -8.58
C LEU A 88 -0.09 9.90 -7.12
N LEU A 89 0.88 9.87 -6.21
CA LEU A 89 0.68 10.12 -4.79
C LEU A 89 1.05 11.58 -4.48
N VAL A 90 0.13 12.31 -3.84
CA VAL A 90 0.26 13.75 -3.53
C VAL A 90 -0.06 14.03 -2.07
N ASP A 91 0.17 15.28 -1.65
CA ASP A 91 -0.16 15.81 -0.31
C ASP A 91 0.63 15.18 0.85
N PHE A 92 1.95 15.35 0.78
CA PHE A 92 2.90 14.93 1.83
C PHE A 92 2.92 15.87 3.05
N ASN A 93 1.95 16.76 3.22
CA ASN A 93 1.93 17.71 4.34
C ASN A 93 1.86 17.01 5.71
N ASN A 94 1.22 15.84 5.74
CA ASN A 94 1.12 14.99 6.93
C ASN A 94 2.23 13.94 7.05
N ALA A 95 3.16 13.89 6.09
CA ALA A 95 4.22 12.88 6.08
C ALA A 95 5.21 13.09 7.24
N GLU A 96 5.73 11.99 7.79
CA GLU A 96 6.69 12.02 8.91
C GLU A 96 8.07 11.53 8.45
N ILE A 97 9.16 12.18 8.88
CA ILE A 97 10.52 11.65 8.68
C ILE A 97 10.92 10.80 9.88
N VAL A 98 10.86 9.49 9.72
CA VAL A 98 11.21 8.50 10.75
C VAL A 98 12.73 8.27 10.73
N LYS A 99 13.44 8.90 11.67
CA LYS A 99 14.88 8.67 11.87
C LYS A 99 15.12 7.31 12.54
N LYS A 100 15.96 6.45 11.95
CA LYS A 100 16.29 5.09 12.44
C LYS A 100 16.79 5.01 13.90
N HIS A 101 17.22 6.12 14.51
CA HIS A 101 17.85 6.16 15.84
C HIS A 101 17.18 7.10 16.85
N GLN A 102 16.01 7.68 16.56
CA GLN A 102 15.26 8.34 17.63
C GLN A 102 14.62 7.26 18.50
N SER A 103 15.11 7.18 19.75
CA SER A 103 14.49 6.42 20.82
C SER A 103 12.98 6.71 20.84
N ARG A 104 12.21 5.67 21.19
CA ARG A 104 10.74 5.64 21.35
C ARG A 104 10.23 6.56 22.48
N GLY A 105 10.83 7.73 22.65
CA GLY A 105 10.54 8.70 23.69
C GLY A 105 9.58 9.78 23.19
N ARG A 106 8.43 9.86 23.87
CA ARG A 106 7.49 10.99 23.97
C ARG A 106 7.24 11.78 22.69
N GLY A 107 6.24 11.30 21.99
CA GLY A 107 5.51 11.99 20.93
C GLY A 107 4.64 10.94 20.30
N ALA A 108 3.52 10.61 20.96
CA ALA A 108 2.43 9.92 20.28
C ALA A 108 2.14 10.79 19.06
N SER A 109 2.47 10.29 17.87
CA SER A 109 2.23 11.05 16.65
C SER A 109 0.74 11.28 16.60
N GLU A 110 0.28 12.53 16.73
CA GLU A 110 -1.14 12.87 16.75
C GLU A 110 -1.82 12.17 15.58
N ALA A 111 -3.01 11.60 15.82
CA ALA A 111 -3.78 10.96 14.77
C ALA A 111 -3.96 11.96 13.61
N ALA A 112 -3.32 11.67 12.48
CA ALA A 112 -3.34 12.49 11.29
C ALA A 112 -3.97 11.67 10.15
N GLY A 113 -4.58 12.36 9.21
CA GLY A 113 -5.17 11.78 8.01
C GLY A 113 -6.64 12.12 7.83
N THR A 114 -7.15 11.76 6.64
CA THR A 114 -8.51 12.03 6.21
C THR A 114 -9.51 11.11 6.96
N PRO A 115 -10.53 11.66 7.65
CA PRO A 115 -11.56 10.85 8.31
C PRO A 115 -12.18 9.81 7.38
N GLY A 116 -12.37 8.58 7.87
CA GLY A 116 -12.86 7.44 7.08
C GLY A 116 -11.79 6.66 6.31
N PHE A 117 -10.56 7.20 6.21
CA PHE A 117 -9.41 6.49 5.65
C PHE A 117 -8.32 6.21 6.68
N VAL A 118 -8.35 6.87 7.84
CA VAL A 118 -7.40 6.62 8.93
C VAL A 118 -7.56 5.19 9.47
N ALA A 119 -6.44 4.47 9.54
CA ALA A 119 -6.37 3.16 10.15
C ALA A 119 -6.92 3.13 11.59
N SER A 120 -7.58 2.05 11.95
CA SER A 120 -8.33 1.91 13.19
C SER A 120 -7.45 2.10 14.44
N ALA A 121 -6.22 1.56 14.43
CA ALA A 121 -5.26 1.78 15.51
C ALA A 121 -4.79 3.23 15.59
N VAL A 122 -4.63 3.90 14.44
CA VAL A 122 -4.24 5.31 14.39
C VAL A 122 -5.35 6.21 14.91
N HIS A 123 -6.59 5.94 14.53
CA HIS A 123 -7.74 6.66 15.05
C HIS A 123 -7.87 6.53 16.57
N LYS A 124 -7.56 5.36 17.14
CA LYS A 124 -7.56 5.11 18.59
C LYS A 124 -6.28 5.58 19.30
N ASN A 125 -5.33 6.16 18.57
CA ASN A 125 -4.03 6.57 19.08
C ASN A 125 -3.29 5.45 19.83
N GLY A 126 -3.38 4.23 19.31
CA GLY A 126 -2.83 3.06 19.97
C GLY A 126 -3.14 1.76 19.24
N PRO A 127 -2.38 0.70 19.52
CA PRO A 127 -2.60 -0.59 18.87
C PRO A 127 -3.98 -1.14 19.22
N LEU A 128 -4.54 -1.93 18.30
CA LEU A 128 -5.76 -2.68 18.57
C LEU A 128 -5.44 -3.91 19.43
N LEU A 129 -5.75 -3.84 20.71
CA LEU A 129 -5.77 -4.98 21.62
C LEU A 129 -6.91 -5.97 21.29
N PRO A 130 -6.72 -7.28 21.54
CA PRO A 130 -7.76 -8.30 21.37
C PRO A 130 -9.08 -7.96 22.06
N ASP A 131 -9.01 -7.31 23.24
CA ASP A 131 -10.18 -6.92 24.02
C ASP A 131 -11.06 -5.84 23.36
N HIS A 132 -10.55 -5.16 22.32
CA HIS A 132 -11.33 -4.21 21.53
C HIS A 132 -12.28 -4.89 20.52
N PHE A 133 -12.18 -6.21 20.36
CA PHE A 133 -13.05 -6.96 19.49
C PHE A 133 -14.11 -7.71 20.32
N PRO A 134 -15.42 -7.54 20.03
CA PRO A 134 -16.45 -8.26 20.75
C PRO A 134 -16.22 -9.76 20.63
N LYS A 135 -16.22 -10.48 21.77
CA LYS A 135 -16.10 -11.95 21.81
C LYS A 135 -17.12 -12.66 20.89
N SER A 136 -18.26 -12.02 20.63
CA SER A 136 -19.35 -12.51 19.78
C SER A 136 -19.14 -12.32 18.28
N THR A 137 -18.24 -11.44 17.83
CA THR A 137 -17.94 -11.25 16.39
C THR A 137 -17.00 -12.34 15.84
N TRP A 138 -16.47 -13.21 16.72
CA TRP A 138 -15.28 -14.04 16.46
C TRP A 138 -15.50 -15.51 16.81
N SER A 139 -16.75 -15.96 16.87
CA SER A 139 -17.13 -17.31 17.28
C SER A 139 -16.54 -18.43 16.40
N GLY A 140 -15.97 -18.09 15.23
CA GLY A 140 -15.25 -19.01 14.34
C GLY A 140 -13.72 -18.82 14.29
N GLY A 141 -13.17 -17.91 15.09
CA GLY A 141 -11.76 -17.48 14.99
C GLY A 141 -11.47 -16.61 13.76
N ILE A 142 -10.38 -15.82 13.78
CA ILE A 142 -9.81 -15.32 12.53
C ILE A 142 -9.15 -16.51 11.86
N TYR A 143 -9.56 -16.79 10.63
CA TYR A 143 -8.82 -17.66 9.72
C TYR A 143 -8.20 -16.78 8.65
N LEU A 144 -6.86 -16.82 8.55
CA LEU A 144 -6.18 -16.27 7.40
C LEU A 144 -6.52 -17.16 6.20
N PRO A 145 -6.86 -16.57 5.04
CA PRO A 145 -7.12 -17.35 3.84
C PRO A 145 -5.85 -18.10 3.40
N GLU A 146 -6.04 -19.18 2.65
CA GLU A 146 -4.95 -19.85 1.96
C GLU A 146 -4.21 -18.84 1.08
N THR A 147 -2.89 -18.88 1.16
CA THR A 147 -2.01 -18.07 0.31
C THR A 147 -1.53 -18.91 -0.84
N VAL A 148 -1.95 -18.53 -2.06
CA VAL A 148 -1.54 -19.22 -3.28
C VAL A 148 -0.10 -18.88 -3.65
N GLU A 149 0.51 -19.72 -4.49
CA GLU A 149 1.81 -19.45 -5.04
C GLU A 149 1.81 -18.14 -5.86
N ALA A 150 2.84 -17.31 -5.65
CA ALA A 150 2.96 -16.05 -6.37
C ALA A 150 3.20 -16.30 -7.87
N PRO A 151 2.67 -15.47 -8.79
CA PRO A 151 2.94 -15.62 -10.22
C PRO A 151 4.44 -15.57 -10.55
N GLU A 152 4.90 -16.32 -11.56
CA GLU A 152 6.31 -16.43 -11.94
C GLU A 152 7.02 -15.08 -12.09
N GLN A 153 6.36 -14.11 -12.75
CA GLN A 153 6.93 -12.77 -12.93
C GLN A 153 7.14 -12.06 -11.58
N TYR A 154 6.22 -12.20 -10.64
CA TYR A 154 6.41 -11.65 -9.29
C TYR A 154 7.56 -12.37 -8.57
N GLN A 155 7.64 -13.70 -8.65
CA GLN A 155 8.73 -14.47 -8.03
C GLN A 155 10.11 -14.06 -8.55
N LYS A 156 10.23 -13.88 -9.88
CA LYS A 156 11.47 -13.47 -10.54
C LYS A 156 11.97 -12.11 -10.05
N HIS A 157 11.07 -11.16 -9.84
CA HIS A 157 11.43 -9.79 -9.45
C HIS A 157 11.52 -9.60 -7.93
N HIS A 158 10.86 -10.47 -7.15
CA HIS A 158 10.79 -10.37 -5.69
C HIS A 158 11.05 -11.70 -4.96
N PRO A 159 12.16 -12.41 -5.24
CA PRO A 159 12.43 -13.73 -4.67
C PRO A 159 12.52 -13.71 -3.14
N ASP A 160 13.12 -12.66 -2.57
CA ASP A 160 13.24 -12.49 -1.12
C ASP A 160 11.87 -12.38 -0.42
N ARG A 161 10.88 -11.78 -1.10
CA ARG A 161 9.54 -11.60 -0.54
C ARG A 161 8.79 -12.93 -0.52
N VAL A 162 8.88 -13.69 -1.62
CA VAL A 162 8.28 -15.02 -1.73
C VAL A 162 8.89 -15.98 -0.70
N LYS A 163 10.21 -15.91 -0.48
CA LYS A 163 10.85 -16.70 0.58
C LYS A 163 10.35 -16.35 1.99
N LYS A 164 10.05 -15.08 2.24
CA LYS A 164 9.55 -14.61 3.55
C LYS A 164 8.07 -14.93 3.75
N PHE A 165 7.29 -14.93 2.67
CA PHE A 165 5.86 -15.20 2.66
C PHE A 165 5.56 -16.33 1.69
N PRO A 166 5.94 -17.58 2.03
CA PRO A 166 5.65 -18.73 1.18
C PRO A 166 4.14 -18.97 1.11
N ALA A 167 3.72 -19.66 0.05
CA ALA A 167 2.37 -20.22 -0.02
C ALA A 167 2.12 -21.12 1.21
N GLY A 168 0.91 -21.05 1.74
CA GLY A 168 0.55 -21.68 2.99
C GLY A 168 -0.95 -21.88 3.11
N GLU A 169 -1.31 -22.94 3.82
CA GLU A 169 -2.70 -23.30 4.08
C GLU A 169 -3.42 -22.25 4.91
N ALA A 170 -4.75 -22.20 4.75
CA ALA A 170 -5.59 -21.37 5.60
C ALA A 170 -5.41 -21.79 7.06
N GLY A 171 -5.27 -20.83 7.96
CA GLY A 171 -4.96 -21.13 9.35
C GLY A 171 -5.23 -19.98 10.31
N PRO A 172 -5.24 -20.24 11.62
CA PRO A 172 -5.32 -19.17 12.60
C PRO A 172 -4.10 -18.26 12.48
N PRO A 173 -4.24 -16.95 12.74
CA PRO A 173 -3.09 -16.07 12.82
C PRO A 173 -2.12 -16.58 13.90
N GLY A 174 -0.83 -16.38 13.66
CA GLY A 174 0.20 -16.69 14.65
C GLY A 174 0.01 -15.90 15.95
N ALA A 175 0.73 -16.30 17.01
CA ALA A 175 0.68 -15.63 18.29
C ALA A 175 0.96 -14.12 18.12
N LEU A 176 0.05 -13.28 18.65
CA LEU A 176 0.27 -11.85 18.70
C LEU A 176 1.48 -11.57 19.61
N PRO A 177 2.37 -10.64 19.25
CA PRO A 177 3.46 -10.25 20.13
C PRO A 177 2.89 -9.76 21.47
N GLY A 178 3.39 -10.35 22.56
CA GLY A 178 2.85 -10.16 23.92
C GLY A 178 3.09 -8.80 24.54
N ASP A 179 3.97 -7.97 23.97
CA ASP A 179 4.25 -6.63 24.45
C ASP A 179 4.10 -5.59 23.33
N ILE A 180 3.16 -4.67 23.53
CA ILE A 180 3.15 -3.41 22.83
C ILE A 180 4.20 -2.54 23.51
N SER A 181 5.26 -2.21 22.77
CA SER A 181 6.32 -1.36 23.29
C SER A 181 5.81 0.04 23.65
N GLU A 182 6.34 0.61 24.72
CA GLU A 182 6.31 2.06 24.95
C GLU A 182 6.73 2.80 23.66
N GLY A 183 5.96 3.81 23.25
CA GLY A 183 6.21 4.59 22.04
C GLY A 183 5.66 3.97 20.74
N TRP A 184 4.44 3.42 20.79
CA TRP A 184 3.66 3.05 19.61
C TRP A 184 3.61 4.17 18.57
N ARG A 185 3.73 3.83 17.30
CA ARG A 185 3.61 4.75 16.16
C ARG A 185 2.95 4.05 14.98
N PRO A 186 2.25 4.80 14.10
CA PRO A 186 1.83 4.30 12.80
C PRO A 186 3.04 3.79 12.01
N ASP A 187 2.84 2.68 11.31
CA ASP A 187 3.83 2.03 10.43
C ASP A 187 3.11 1.52 9.16
N LEU A 188 3.84 0.90 8.23
CA LEU A 188 3.39 0.48 6.91
C LEU A 188 2.03 -0.26 6.93
N ASP A 189 1.80 -1.15 7.89
CA ASP A 189 0.55 -1.91 8.01
C ASP A 189 -0.69 -1.00 8.17
N HIS A 190 -0.52 0.16 8.79
CA HIS A 190 -1.57 1.16 8.95
C HIS A 190 -1.80 1.95 7.66
N GLU A 191 -0.76 2.20 6.88
CA GLU A 191 -0.91 2.79 5.54
C GLU A 191 -1.59 1.81 4.58
N VAL A 192 -1.34 0.50 4.75
CA VAL A 192 -2.05 -0.57 4.03
C VAL A 192 -3.54 -0.59 4.39
N GLU A 193 -3.90 -0.47 5.67
CA GLU A 193 -5.32 -0.34 6.08
C GLU A 193 -5.97 0.91 5.45
N SER A 194 -5.23 2.02 5.38
CA SER A 194 -5.73 3.26 4.75
C SER A 194 -5.94 3.09 3.24
N ALA A 195 -5.03 2.36 2.56
CA ALA A 195 -5.18 1.98 1.15
C ALA A 195 -6.37 1.02 0.93
N TYR A 196 -6.65 0.11 1.87
CA TYR A 196 -7.85 -0.72 1.85
C TYR A 196 -9.12 0.13 1.94
N TRP A 197 -9.17 1.13 2.82
CA TRP A 197 -10.32 2.05 2.88
C TRP A 197 -10.48 2.88 1.60
N ALA A 198 -9.38 3.25 0.95
CA ALA A 198 -9.41 3.88 -0.37
C ALA A 198 -10.02 2.95 -1.44
N LEU A 199 -9.59 1.68 -1.48
CA LEU A 199 -10.19 0.67 -2.35
C LEU A 199 -11.70 0.52 -2.08
N PHE A 200 -12.08 0.35 -0.82
CA PHE A 200 -13.48 0.18 -0.43
C PHE A 200 -14.33 1.39 -0.87
N TYR A 201 -13.84 2.61 -0.66
CA TYR A 201 -14.50 3.82 -1.14
C TYR A 201 -14.71 3.82 -2.66
N TRP A 202 -13.68 3.47 -3.44
CA TRP A 202 -13.80 3.42 -4.90
C TRP A 202 -14.79 2.37 -5.37
N LEU A 203 -14.80 1.19 -4.74
CA LEU A 203 -15.77 0.13 -5.05
C LEU A 203 -17.21 0.57 -4.78
N MET A 204 -17.46 1.23 -3.64
CA MET A 204 -18.78 1.77 -3.29
C MET A 204 -19.22 2.93 -4.17
N SER A 205 -18.25 3.64 -4.77
CA SER A 205 -18.51 4.77 -5.68
C SER A 205 -18.60 4.35 -7.14
N ALA A 206 -18.24 3.11 -7.47
CA ALA A 206 -18.24 2.61 -8.84
C ALA A 206 -19.67 2.58 -9.40
N ARG A 207 -19.86 3.20 -10.56
CA ARG A 207 -21.14 3.21 -11.28
C ARG A 207 -20.98 2.49 -12.63
N PRO A 208 -21.88 1.56 -12.97
CA PRO A 208 -21.94 1.00 -14.31
C PRO A 208 -22.18 2.11 -15.35
N VAL A 209 -21.45 2.05 -16.47
CA VAL A 209 -21.48 3.05 -17.56
C VAL A 209 -22.85 3.17 -18.26
N ASN A 210 -23.80 2.25 -17.98
CA ASN A 210 -25.08 2.16 -18.68
C ASN A 210 -26.32 2.22 -17.77
N LEU A 211 -26.20 2.71 -16.53
CA LEU A 211 -27.39 2.98 -15.69
C LEU A 211 -27.81 4.45 -15.85
N PRO A 212 -29.11 4.75 -16.07
CA PRO A 212 -29.60 6.12 -16.08
C PRO A 212 -29.46 6.77 -14.70
N ASP A 213 -29.27 8.09 -14.70
CA ASP A 213 -29.13 8.93 -13.50
C ASP A 213 -30.36 8.88 -12.57
#